data_AF-A0A1F5ZVJ5-F1
#
_entry.id   AF-A0A1F5ZVJ5-F1
#
_cell.length_a   1.000
_cell.length_b   1.000
_cell.length_c   1.000
_cell.angle_alpha   90.00
_cell.angle_beta   90.00
_cell.angle_gamma   90.00
#
_symmetry.space_group_name_H-M   'P 1'
#
loop_
_entity.id
_entity.type
_entity.pdbx_description
1 polymer ?
#
loop_
_entity_poly.entity_id
_entity_poly.type
_entity_poly.pdbx_seq_one_letter_code
_entity_poly.pdbx_strand_id
1 'polypeptide(L)'
;MILKGAYIEFKDKAPIKTHNLDDLFVHAGFESPKSHWVKELAEITRHFWRVRYPDFREHVYTSRRKVEPIIKISKEIYLWVKEKLITT
;
A
#
# COMPACT_ATOMS: atom_id res chain seq x y z
N MET A 1 -6.77 -0.37 -8.02
CA MET A 1 -5.97 -0.42 -6.76
C MET A 1 -6.86 0.04 -5.61
N ILE A 2 -6.91 -0.69 -4.49
CA ILE A 2 -7.92 -0.49 -3.44
C ILE A 2 -7.93 0.92 -2.83
N LEU A 3 -6.76 1.53 -2.62
CA LEU A 3 -6.65 2.91 -2.14
C LEU A 3 -7.19 3.95 -3.14
N LYS A 4 -7.12 3.67 -4.45
CA LYS A 4 -7.77 4.52 -5.46
C LYS A 4 -9.29 4.39 -5.39
N GLY A 5 -9.80 3.19 -5.08
CA GLY A 5 -11.22 2.97 -4.81
C GLY A 5 -11.66 3.78 -3.59
N ALA A 6 -10.91 3.70 -2.50
CA ALA A 6 -11.17 4.50 -1.30
C ALA A 6 -11.12 6.01 -1.53
N TYR A 7 -10.19 6.48 -2.36
CA TYR A 7 -10.14 7.89 -2.73
C TYR A 7 -11.41 8.33 -3.47
N ILE A 8 -11.86 7.53 -4.47
CA ILE A 8 -13.09 7.84 -5.22
C ILE A 8 -14.29 7.87 -4.26
N GLU A 9 -14.42 6.84 -3.42
CA GLU A 9 -15.53 6.69 -2.47
C GLU A 9 -15.60 7.86 -1.46
N PHE A 10 -14.47 8.17 -0.80
CA PHE A 10 -14.48 9.13 0.31
C PHE A 10 -14.26 10.58 -0.10
N LYS A 11 -13.81 10.84 -1.33
CA LYS A 11 -13.54 12.20 -1.81
C LYS A 11 -14.41 12.62 -2.99
N ASP A 12 -15.18 11.71 -3.57
CA ASP A 12 -16.04 11.93 -4.74
C ASP A 12 -15.28 12.63 -5.89
N LYS A 13 -14.07 12.11 -6.18
CA LYS A 13 -13.14 12.67 -7.16
C LYS A 13 -12.57 11.58 -8.05
N ALA A 14 -12.21 11.97 -9.27
CA ALA A 14 -11.49 11.11 -10.19
C ALA A 14 -10.19 10.56 -9.56
N PRO A 15 -9.80 9.30 -9.84
CA PRO A 15 -8.67 8.68 -9.17
C PRO A 15 -7.36 9.42 -9.44
N ILE A 16 -6.57 9.62 -8.39
CA ILE A 16 -5.25 10.25 -8.50
C ILE A 16 -4.33 9.39 -9.39
N LYS A 17 -3.58 10.05 -10.27
CA LYS A 17 -2.63 9.44 -11.22
C LYS A 17 -1.26 9.13 -10.60
N THR A 18 -1.22 8.73 -9.33
CA THR A 18 0.01 8.27 -8.65
C THR A 18 -0.04 6.76 -8.39
N HIS A 19 1.13 6.15 -8.20
CA HIS A 19 1.30 4.78 -7.70
C HIS A 19 1.81 4.75 -6.25
N ASN A 20 2.15 5.91 -5.69
CA ASN A 20 2.60 6.04 -4.31
C ASN A 20 1.45 5.72 -3.35
N LEU A 21 1.60 4.64 -2.59
CA LEU A 21 0.55 4.15 -1.71
C LEU A 21 0.37 5.03 -0.48
N ASP A 22 1.45 5.62 0.02
CA ASP A 22 1.47 6.59 1.11
C ASP A 22 0.69 7.86 0.75
N ASP A 23 0.97 8.44 -0.43
CA ASP A 23 0.23 9.60 -0.94
C ASP A 23 -1.28 9.28 -1.06
N LEU A 24 -1.61 8.11 -1.64
CA LEU A 24 -3.00 7.72 -1.82
C LEU A 24 -3.73 7.48 -0.50
N PHE A 25 -3.03 6.95 0.50
CA PHE A 25 -3.59 6.74 1.84
C PHE A 25 -3.93 8.07 2.50
N VAL A 26 -3.01 9.04 2.45
CA VAL A 26 -3.22 10.39 2.99
C VAL A 26 -4.32 11.12 2.23
N HIS A 27 -4.32 11.06 0.90
CA HIS A 27 -5.33 11.73 0.08
C HIS A 27 -6.73 11.12 0.21
N ALA A 28 -6.84 9.82 0.47
CA ALA A 28 -8.11 9.19 0.82
C ALA A 28 -8.67 9.69 2.16
N GLY A 29 -7.87 10.44 2.95
CA GLY A 29 -8.27 11.00 4.24
C GLY A 29 -8.26 9.97 5.36
N PHE A 30 -7.47 8.90 5.21
CA PHE A 30 -7.33 7.91 6.28
C PHE A 30 -6.43 8.43 7.40
N GLU A 31 -6.98 8.45 8.61
CA GLU A 31 -6.17 8.53 9.82
C GLU A 31 -5.73 7.10 10.17
N SER A 32 -4.44 6.82 10.03
CA SER A 32 -3.95 5.47 10.31
C SER A 32 -4.08 5.16 11.80
N PRO A 33 -4.57 3.97 12.18
CA PRO A 33 -4.52 3.51 13.56
C PRO A 33 -3.07 3.28 14.04
N LYS A 34 -2.09 3.23 13.14
CA LYS A 34 -0.68 2.95 13.44
C LYS A 34 0.23 3.98 12.77
N SER A 35 1.02 4.70 13.58
CA SER A 35 1.90 5.78 13.11
C SER A 35 2.94 5.37 12.05
N HIS A 36 3.30 4.09 11.94
CA HIS A 36 4.30 3.60 10.99
C HIS A 36 3.76 3.24 9.60
N TRP A 37 2.44 3.17 9.39
CA TRP A 37 1.88 2.69 8.11
C TRP A 37 2.25 3.54 6.91
N VAL A 38 2.36 4.86 7.06
CA VAL A 38 2.79 5.74 5.95
C VAL A 38 4.17 5.33 5.45
N LYS A 39 5.11 5.05 6.36
CA LYS A 39 6.45 4.59 6.02
C LYS A 39 6.44 3.20 5.36
N GLU A 40 5.62 2.29 5.86
CA GLU A 40 5.46 0.95 5.28
C GLU A 40 4.86 1.00 3.87
N LEU A 41 3.87 1.87 3.64
CA LEU A 41 3.27 2.09 2.32
C LEU A 41 4.27 2.65 1.31
N ALA A 42 5.14 3.57 1.74
CA ALA A 42 6.23 4.06 0.91
C ALA A 42 7.20 2.92 0.54
N GLU A 43 7.51 2.02 1.47
CA GLU A 43 8.35 0.84 1.20
C GLU A 43 7.66 -0.17 0.27
N ILE A 44 6.37 -0.43 0.48
CA ILE A 44 5.57 -1.30 -0.41
C ILE A 44 5.56 -0.74 -1.84
N THR A 45 5.43 0.59 -1.99
CA THR A 45 5.52 1.25 -3.30
C THR A 45 6.83 0.93 -4.01
N ARG A 46 7.96 0.88 -3.28
CA ARG A 46 9.26 0.55 -3.89
C ARG A 46 9.31 -0.87 -4.43
N HIS A 47 8.55 -1.79 -3.86
CA HIS A 47 8.47 -3.16 -4.39
C HIS A 47 7.83 -3.22 -5.77
N PHE A 48 7.03 -2.23 -6.19
CA PHE A 48 6.46 -2.17 -7.55
C PHE A 48 7.53 -2.24 -8.64
N TRP A 49 8.67 -1.59 -8.46
CA TRP A 49 9.79 -1.66 -9.41
C TRP A 49 10.76 -2.79 -9.06
N ARG A 50 11.09 -3.02 -7.78
CA ARG A 50 12.06 -4.05 -7.38
C ARG A 50 11.67 -5.46 -7.81
N VAL A 51 10.38 -5.78 -7.89
CA VAL A 51 9.95 -7.09 -8.41
C VAL A 51 10.15 -7.24 -9.91
N ARG A 52 10.26 -6.15 -10.67
CA ARG A 52 10.33 -6.17 -12.15
C ARG A 52 11.75 -6.17 -12.70
N TYR A 53 12.71 -5.62 -11.94
CA TYR A 53 14.09 -5.51 -12.38
C TYR A 53 14.96 -6.60 -11.71
N PRO A 54 15.63 -7.48 -12.49
CA PRO A 54 16.35 -8.65 -11.97
C PRO A 54 17.45 -8.34 -10.94
N ASP A 55 18.22 -7.29 -11.19
CA ASP A 55 19.25 -6.71 -10.32
C ASP A 55 18.74 -6.47 -8.89
N PHE A 56 17.52 -5.97 -8.72
CA PHE A 56 16.93 -5.82 -7.40
C PHE A 56 16.30 -7.10 -6.89
N ARG A 57 15.70 -7.88 -7.80
CA ARG A 57 14.97 -9.09 -7.43
C ARG A 57 15.89 -10.10 -6.73
N GLU A 58 17.09 -10.28 -7.26
CA GLU A 58 18.08 -11.26 -6.79
C GLU A 58 18.67 -10.93 -5.41
N HIS A 59 18.57 -9.68 -4.94
CA HIS A 59 19.10 -9.28 -3.64
C HIS A 59 18.03 -9.11 -2.56
N VAL A 60 16.83 -8.65 -2.96
CA VAL A 60 15.76 -8.28 -2.04
C VAL A 60 14.89 -9.49 -1.66
N TYR A 61 14.57 -10.37 -2.61
CA TYR A 61 13.62 -11.48 -2.41
C TYR A 61 14.29 -12.85 -2.27
N THR A 62 15.42 -12.90 -1.56
CA THR A 62 16.26 -14.11 -1.47
C THR A 62 15.76 -15.18 -0.52
N SER A 63 14.82 -14.85 0.38
CA SER A 63 14.28 -15.82 1.33
C SER A 63 12.92 -15.41 1.85
N ARG A 64 12.10 -16.40 2.20
CA ARG A 64 10.80 -16.17 2.82
C ARG A 64 10.89 -15.25 4.03
N ARG A 65 11.90 -15.41 4.89
CA ARG A 65 12.11 -14.58 6.08
C ARG A 65 12.20 -13.09 5.77
N LYS A 66 12.81 -12.70 4.64
CA LYS A 66 12.91 -11.30 4.21
C LYS A 66 11.60 -10.76 3.63
N VAL A 67 10.83 -11.61 2.95
CA VAL A 67 9.62 -11.22 2.23
C VAL A 67 8.37 -11.25 3.12
N GLU A 68 8.33 -12.16 4.09
CA GLU A 68 7.19 -12.38 4.98
C GLU A 68 6.72 -11.10 5.71
N PRO A 69 7.59 -10.22 6.24
CA PRO A 69 7.14 -8.97 6.88
C PRO A 69 6.38 -8.08 5.90
N ILE A 70 6.88 -7.94 4.66
CA ILE A 70 6.26 -7.12 3.61
C ILE A 70 4.86 -7.66 3.27
N ILE A 71 4.72 -8.98 3.14
CA ILE A 71 3.43 -9.62 2.88
C ILE A 71 2.47 -9.38 4.04
N LYS A 72 2.92 -9.56 5.28
CA LYS A 72 2.08 -9.38 6.48
C LYS A 72 1.54 -7.96 6.59
N ILE A 73 2.40 -6.95 6.49
CA ILE A 73 1.96 -5.55 6.60
C ILE A 73 1.08 -5.14 5.41
N SER A 74 1.40 -5.60 4.20
CA SER A 74 0.56 -5.35 3.02
C SER A 74 -0.83 -5.95 3.18
N LYS A 75 -0.93 -7.17 3.71
CA LYS A 75 -2.20 -7.85 3.99
C LYS A 75 -2.99 -7.13 5.07
N GLU A 76 -2.34 -6.71 6.14
CA GLU A 76 -2.96 -5.95 7.24
C GLU A 76 -3.60 -4.66 6.71
N ILE A 77 -2.84 -3.83 5.99
CA ILE A 77 -3.33 -2.58 5.43
C ILE A 77 -4.46 -2.85 4.42
N TYR A 78 -4.30 -3.85 3.55
CA TYR A 78 -5.34 -4.23 2.59
C TYR A 78 -6.66 -4.57 3.26
N LEU A 79 -6.63 -5.43 4.29
CA LEU A 79 -7.83 -5.84 5.01
C LEU A 79 -8.48 -4.65 5.72
N TRP A 80 -7.68 -3.79 6.36
CA TRP A 80 -8.20 -2.59 7.01
C TRP A 80 -8.89 -1.64 6.02
N VAL A 81 -8.28 -1.36 4.86
CA VAL A 81 -8.90 -0.50 3.84
C VAL A 81 -10.17 -1.16 3.29
N LYS A 82 -10.15 -2.48 3.08
CA LYS A 82 -11.32 -3.23 2.62
C LYS A 82 -12.48 -3.13 3.61
N GLU A 83 -12.23 -3.25 4.91
CA GLU A 83 -13.26 -3.08 5.94
C GLU A 83 -13.88 -1.69 5.88
N LYS A 84 -13.07 -0.63 5.76
CA LYS A 84 -13.59 0.74 5.60
C LYS A 84 -14.51 0.90 4.39
N LEU A 85 -14.23 0.20 3.29
CA LEU A 85 -15.06 0.27 2.08
C LEU A 85 -16.35 -0.56 2.15
N ILE A 86 -16.43 -1.58 3.01
CA ILE A 86 -17.63 -2.42 3.16
C ILE A 86 -18.58 -1.85 4.21
N THR A 87 -18.04 -1.16 5.23
CA THR A 87 -18.82 -0.59 6.34
C THR A 87 -19.32 0.83 6.05
N THR A 88 -19.07 1.34 4.84
CA THR A 88 -19.66 2.60 4.33
C THR A 88 -20.92 2.26 3.54
#